data_AF-A0A8J7QY78-F1
#
_entry.id   AF-A0A8J7QY78-F1
#
_cell.length_a   1.000
_cell.length_b   1.000
_cell.length_c   1.000
_cell.angle_alpha   90.00
_cell.angle_beta   90.00
_cell.angle_gamma   90.00
#
_symmetry.space_group_name_H-M   'P 1'
#
loop_
_entity.id
_entity.type
_entity.pdbx_description
1 polymer ?
#
loop_
_entity_poly.entity_id
_entity_poly.type
_entity_poly.pdbx_seq_one_letter_code
_entity_poly.pdbx_strand_id
1 'polypeptide(L)' 'MSLGRYCKAFYEASVSLTSSLKLQDVLLDLARNAAEGMNVKAASIRLLDETGKRLELAAAYGLSQE' A
#
# COMPACT_ATOMS: atom_id res chain seq x y z
N MET A 1 -24.21 -12.22 -7.54
CA MET A 1 -23.01 -11.79 -6.79
C MET A 1 -22.08 -12.98 -6.70
N SER A 2 -21.10 -13.13 -7.59
CA SER A 2 -20.31 -14.36 -7.62
C SER A 2 -18.85 -14.12 -7.29
N LEU A 3 -18.41 -14.90 -6.31
CA LEU A 3 -17.07 -15.23 -5.83
C LEU A 3 -15.88 -14.95 -6.78
N GLY A 4 -16.08 -15.07 -8.10
CA GLY A 4 -15.05 -14.80 -9.12
C GLY A 4 -14.46 -13.39 -9.07
N ARG A 5 -15.23 -12.36 -8.67
CA ARG A 5 -14.66 -11.00 -8.47
C ARG A 5 -13.69 -10.92 -7.29
N TYR A 6 -13.98 -11.63 -6.20
CA TYR A 6 -13.11 -11.67 -5.02
C TYR A 6 -11.85 -12.47 -5.28
N CYS A 7 -11.97 -13.63 -5.95
CA CYS A 7 -10.81 -14.42 -6.38
C CYS A 7 -9.91 -13.61 -7.32
N LYS A 8 -10.49 -12.82 -8.24
CA LYS A 8 -9.73 -11.99 -9.17
C LYS A 8 -8.98 -10.86 -8.44
N ALA A 9 -9.64 -10.13 -7.55
CA ALA A 9 -9.00 -9.08 -6.76
C ALA A 9 -7.88 -9.63 -5.85
N PHE A 10 -8.10 -10.80 -5.23
CA PHE A 10 -7.09 -11.46 -4.41
C PHE A 10 -5.90 -11.96 -5.24
N TYR A 11 -6.17 -12.49 -6.43
CA TYR A 11 -5.15 -12.92 -7.38
C TYR A 11 -4.32 -11.74 -7.89
N GLU A 12 -4.96 -10.65 -8.31
CA GLU A 12 -4.29 -9.43 -8.74
C GLU A 12 -3.43 -8.82 -7.62
N ALA A 13 -3.91 -8.83 -6.37
CA ALA A 13 -3.13 -8.40 -5.21
C ALA A 13 -1.92 -9.32 -4.95
N SER A 14 -2.09 -10.64 -5.08
CA SER A 14 -1.01 -11.62 -4.91
C SER A 14 0.04 -11.52 -6.03
N VAL A 15 -0.38 -11.28 -7.27
CA VAL A 15 0.49 -11.04 -8.43
C VAL A 15 1.24 -9.73 -8.26
N SER A 16 0.59 -8.65 -7.81
CA SER A 16 1.25 -7.37 -7.51
C SER A 16 2.30 -7.52 -6.40
N LEU A 17 1.98 -8.24 -5.32
CA LEU A 17 2.88 -8.53 -4.22
C LEU A 17 4.10 -9.37 -4.65
N THR A 18 3.92 -10.31 -5.58
CA THR A 18 4.98 -11.25 -6.02
C THR A 18 5.76 -10.77 -7.26
N SER A 19 5.18 -9.89 -8.08
CA SER A 19 5.79 -9.43 -9.34
C SER A 19 6.62 -8.16 -9.20
N SER A 20 6.49 -7.43 -8.09
CA SER A 20 7.40 -6.35 -7.79
C SER A 20 8.63 -6.88 -7.06
N LEU A 21 9.78 -6.87 -7.74
CA LEU A 21 11.11 -6.99 -7.12
C LEU A 21 11.46 -5.77 -6.23
N LYS A 22 10.52 -4.83 -6.03
CA LYS A 22 10.70 -3.57 -5.31
C LYS A 22 9.52 -3.35 -4.37
N LEU A 23 9.66 -3.85 -3.15
CA LEU A 23 8.73 -3.64 -2.02
C LEU A 23 8.20 -2.20 -1.94
N GLN A 24 9.06 -1.22 -2.26
CA GLN A 24 8.73 0.20 -2.31
C GLN A 24 7.53 0.52 -3.23
N ASP A 25 7.47 -0.08 -4.41
CA ASP A 25 6.41 0.19 -5.40
C ASP A 25 5.05 -0.35 -4.89
N VAL A 26 5.06 -1.52 -4.26
CA VAL A 26 3.87 -2.13 -3.65
C VAL A 26 3.33 -1.26 -2.51
N LEU A 27 4.21 -0.77 -1.64
CA LEU A 27 3.81 0.09 -0.52
C LEU A 27 3.29 1.45 -1.01
N LEU A 28 3.85 1.99 -2.10
CA LEU A 28 3.36 3.23 -2.72
C LEU A 28 1.95 3.04 -3.33
N ASP A 29 1.72 1.95 -4.04
CA ASP A 29 0.41 1.64 -4.62
C ASP A 29 -0.65 1.43 -3.53
N LEU A 30 -0.30 0.76 -2.42
CA LEU A 30 -1.19 0.61 -1.27
C LEU A 30 -1.54 1.96 -0.64
N ALA A 31 -0.56 2.84 -0.45
CA ALA A 31 -0.81 4.19 0.08
C ALA A 31 -1.74 5.00 -0.83
N ARG A 32 -1.54 4.93 -2.15
CA ARG A 32 -2.42 5.58 -3.13
C ARG A 32 -3.84 5.02 -3.07
N ASN A 33 -3.99 3.70 -3.17
CA ASN A 33 -5.30 3.05 -3.17
C ASN A 33 -6.09 3.33 -1.89
N ALA A 34 -5.41 3.41 -0.73
CA ALA A 34 -6.04 3.79 0.53
C ALA A 34 -6.53 5.25 0.51
N ALA A 35 -5.71 6.19 0.03
CA ALA A 35 -6.09 7.60 -0.05
C ALA A 35 -7.30 7.81 -0.98
N GLU A 36 -7.26 7.21 -2.17
CA GLU A 36 -8.33 7.30 -3.17
C GLU A 36 -9.60 6.59 -2.71
N GLY A 37 -9.48 5.37 -2.17
CA GLY A 37 -10.61 4.57 -1.70
C GLY A 37 -11.33 5.18 -0.49
N MET A 38 -10.62 5.96 0.33
CA MET A 38 -11.19 6.70 1.46
C MET A 38 -11.58 8.14 1.11
N ASN A 39 -11.33 8.58 -0.13
CA ASN A 39 -11.56 9.96 -0.59
C ASN A 39 -10.90 11.02 0.31
N VAL A 40 -9.64 10.77 0.70
CA VAL A 40 -8.81 11.69 1.49
C VAL A 40 -7.65 12.24 0.66
N LYS A 41 -7.04 13.33 1.12
CA LYS A 41 -5.97 14.02 0.37
C LYS A 41 -4.67 13.23 0.27
N ALA A 42 -4.38 12.42 1.29
CA ALA A 42 -3.08 11.76 1.43
C ALA A 42 -3.18 10.55 2.37
N ALA A 43 -2.26 9.61 2.20
CA ALA A 43 -2.04 8.51 3.12
C ALA A 43 -0.55 8.13 3.17
N SER A 44 -0.14 7.53 4.28
CA SER A 44 1.22 7.04 4.48
C SER A 44 1.23 5.69 5.17
N ILE A 45 2.18 4.84 4.79
CA ILE A 45 2.50 3.59 5.47
C ILE A 45 3.78 3.80 6.25
N ARG A 46 3.75 3.47 7.54
CA ARG A 46 4.94 3.44 8.40
C ARG A 46 5.22 2.02 8.87
N LEU A 47 6.48 1.61 8.79
CA LEU A 47 6.95 0.33 9.29
C LEU A 47 7.52 0.52 10.69
N LEU A 48 7.24 -0.43 11.56
CA LEU A 48 7.88 -0.48 12.87
C LEU A 48 9.34 -0.94 12.69
N ASP A 49 10.28 -0.22 13.27
CA ASP A 49 11.69 -0.59 13.28
C ASP A 49 11.90 -1.90 14.05
N GLU A 50 13.06 -2.53 13.84
CA GLU A 50 13.40 -3.81 14.49
C GLU A 50 13.43 -3.70 16.02
N THR A 51 13.61 -2.48 16.55
CA THR A 51 13.61 -2.22 18.00
C THR A 51 12.19 -2.16 18.59
N GLY A 52 11.16 -2.06 17.75
CA GLY A 52 9.77 -1.93 18.16
C GLY A 52 9.41 -0.54 18.71
N LYS A 53 10.26 0.47 18.52
CA LYS A 53 10.15 1.77 19.19
C LYS A 53 9.92 2.92 18.21
N ARG A 54 10.21 2.75 16.92
CA ARG A 54 10.11 3.82 15.93
C ARG A 54 9.29 3.38 14.73
N LEU A 55 8.46 4.30 14.24
CA LEU A 55 7.71 4.13 13.01
C LEU A 55 8.42 4.88 11.88
N GLU A 56 9.03 4.15 10.96
CA GLU A 56 9.76 4.68 9.82
C GLU A 56 8.82 4.85 8.62
N LEU A 57 8.92 5.97 7.92
CA LEU A 57 8.09 6.21 6.73
C LEU A 57 8.55 5.30 5.60
N ALA A 58 7.67 4.37 5.20
CA ALA A 58 7.97 3.41 4.15
C ALA A 58 7.31 3.80 2.82
N ALA A 59 6.13 4.43 2.84
CA ALA A 59 5.52 4.98 1.64
C ALA A 59 4.58 6.15 1.98
N ALA A 60 4.43 7.07 1.05
CA ALA A 60 3.57 8.24 1.17
C ALA A 60 2.97 8.59 -0.19
N TYR A 61 1.67 8.91 -0.20
CA TYR A 61 0.97 9.46 -1.35
C TYR A 61 0.20 10.71 -0.95
N GLY A 62 0.27 11.77 -1.76
CA GLY A 62 -0.44 13.03 -1.55
C GLY A 62 0.11 13.90 -0.41
N LEU A 63 1.15 13.45 0.29
CA LEU A 63 1.90 14.30 1.23
C LEU A 63 2.81 15.22 0.43
N SER A 64 2.70 16.53 0.66
CA SER A 64 3.68 17.50 0.15
C SER A 64 5.06 17.12 0.68
N GLN A 65 6.05 17.00 -0.19
CA GLN A 65 7.44 17.02 0.26
C GLN A 65 7.70 18.45 0.76
N GLU A 66 8.13 18.57 2.01
CA GLU A 66 8.53 19.87 2.59
C GLU A 66 9.62 20.55 1.75
#